data_AF-A0A2R2MLC7-F1
#
_entry.id   AF-A0A2R2MLC7-F1
#
_cell.length_a   1.000
_cell.length_b   1.000
_cell.length_c   1.000
_cell.angle_alpha   90.00
_cell.angle_beta   90.00
_cell.angle_gamma   90.00
#
_symmetry.space_group_name_H-M   'P 1'
#
loop_
_entity.id
_entity.type
_entity.pdbx_description
1 polymer ?
#
loop_
_entity_poly.entity_id
_entity_poly.type
_entity_poly.pdbx_seq_one_letter_code
_entity_poly.pdbx_strand_id
1 'polypeptide(L)'
;MTGSVWLYILVLMVDSLSFCINEPTAENEAPRGTCSKAVDGVHCDENVVVGEPGQLELTRLDGVEEGYVTSLDIEPGRSLQLKTLSMKPLVFEIVDFLTTSESDHFIALANNIGLQTSKTHSDRANKNSFTLFDQDGNRRLSLDEMKLTIENSFDVYLDHEDIRKMYTDLDMDQDHDNEITPDEIQKTSPADMGEYLQKKMIQYPEKKSRFSEQVWLRPDFSTDEVFQHVQLRVQKLTKLPETLIKRSHVQVVKYGLKGHYNAHLDSTPLNTKVPCCTETTRWKGNCRIC
;
A
#
# COMPACT_ATOMS: atom_id res chain seq x y z
N MET A 1 25.67 -11.30 18.93
CA MET A 1 25.29 -11.21 17.51
C MET A 1 24.48 -9.95 17.35
N THR A 2 25.12 -8.85 16.98
CA THR A 2 24.47 -7.58 16.68
C THR A 2 23.78 -7.74 15.32
N GLY A 3 22.47 -7.95 15.31
CA GLY A 3 21.70 -8.00 14.07
C GLY A 3 21.71 -6.61 13.44
N SER A 4 22.34 -6.47 12.27
CA SER A 4 22.23 -5.27 11.45
C SER A 4 20.76 -5.11 11.03
N VAL A 5 20.10 -4.08 11.56
CA VAL A 5 18.77 -3.67 11.11
C VAL A 5 18.97 -2.84 9.85
N TRP A 6 18.50 -3.36 8.72
CA TRP A 6 18.55 -2.64 7.45
C TRP A 6 17.21 -1.92 7.25
N LEU A 7 17.24 -0.58 7.20
CA LEU A 7 16.09 0.24 6.89
C LEU A 7 16.12 0.58 5.40
N TYR A 8 15.21 -0.01 4.64
CA TYR A 8 14.99 0.35 3.24
C TYR A 8 13.86 1.37 3.17
N ILE A 9 14.14 2.59 2.74
CA ILE A 9 13.08 3.52 2.36
C ILE A 9 12.68 3.20 0.93
N LEU A 10 11.43 2.76 0.77
CA LEU A 10 10.76 2.75 -0.51
C LEU A 10 9.95 4.04 -0.62
N VAL A 11 10.45 5.01 -1.41
CA VAL A 11 9.69 6.22 -1.73
C VAL A 11 8.74 5.88 -2.87
N LEU A 12 7.51 5.50 -2.53
CA LEU A 12 6.45 5.28 -3.50
C LEU A 12 5.74 6.60 -3.74
N MET A 13 6.11 7.28 -4.82
CA MET A 13 5.33 8.41 -5.32
C MET A 13 4.27 7.84 -6.23
N VAL A 14 3.03 7.88 -5.76
CA VAL A 14 1.90 7.48 -6.60
C VAL A 14 1.35 8.71 -7.31
N ASP A 15 1.22 8.62 -8.63
CA ASP A 15 0.63 9.65 -9.46
C ASP A 15 -0.87 9.78 -9.15
N SER A 16 -1.21 10.80 -8.36
CA SER A 16 -2.59 11.30 -8.30
C SER A 16 -2.76 12.72 -7.80
N LEU A 17 -2.63 13.65 -8.74
CA LEU A 17 -3.38 14.90 -8.62
C LEU A 17 -4.81 14.65 -9.14
N SER A 18 -5.64 14.00 -8.33
CA SER A 18 -7.06 14.32 -8.31
C SER A 18 -7.27 15.39 -7.26
N PHE A 19 -6.72 16.58 -7.53
CA PHE A 19 -7.14 17.77 -6.77
C PHE A 19 -8.62 17.99 -7.04
N CYS A 20 -9.34 18.38 -5.99
CA CYS A 20 -10.74 18.76 -6.01
C CYS A 20 -10.98 19.88 -7.04
N ILE A 21 -11.25 19.52 -8.28
CA ILE A 21 -11.99 20.38 -9.19
C ILE A 21 -13.45 19.97 -8.97
N ASN A 22 -14.12 20.66 -8.05
CA ASN A 22 -15.57 20.77 -8.20
C ASN A 22 -15.78 21.34 -9.60
N GLU A 23 -16.39 20.57 -10.50
CA GLU A 23 -16.90 21.14 -11.74
C GLU A 23 -17.79 22.32 -11.37
N PRO A 24 -17.59 23.51 -11.97
CA PRO A 24 -18.56 24.58 -11.83
C PRO A 24 -19.81 24.12 -12.60
N THR A 25 -20.82 23.65 -11.87
CA THR A 25 -22.18 23.62 -12.42
C THR A 25 -22.51 25.05 -12.80
N ALA A 26 -22.68 25.28 -14.10
CA ALA A 26 -23.09 26.54 -14.66
C ALA A 26 -24.38 27.01 -13.95
N GLU A 27 -24.31 28.17 -13.31
CA GLU A 27 -25.24 29.31 -13.45
C GLU A 27 -25.05 30.27 -12.28
N ASN A 28 -24.54 31.46 -12.63
CA ASN A 28 -24.75 32.77 -11.99
C ASN A 28 -24.39 33.01 -10.51
N GLU A 29 -23.71 34.16 -10.33
CA GLU A 29 -23.46 34.93 -9.11
C GLU A 29 -22.28 34.51 -8.22
N ALA A 30 -21.22 35.33 -8.29
CA ALA A 30 -20.31 35.50 -7.17
C ALA A 30 -21.04 36.27 -6.06
N PRO A 31 -20.82 35.88 -4.80
CA PRO A 31 -20.30 36.87 -3.87
C PRO A 31 -19.05 36.41 -3.13
N ARG A 32 -18.20 37.42 -2.94
CA ARG A 32 -16.98 37.44 -2.14
C ARG A 32 -17.19 36.86 -0.73
N GLY A 33 -16.23 36.05 -0.31
CA GLY A 33 -15.74 35.92 1.07
C GLY A 33 -16.73 35.51 2.16
N THR A 34 -16.52 34.34 2.75
CA THR A 34 -16.48 34.20 4.23
C THR A 34 -15.90 32.84 4.61
N CYS A 35 -14.70 32.86 5.19
CA CYS A 35 -14.25 31.79 6.08
C CYS A 35 -15.17 31.78 7.30
N SER A 36 -15.97 30.73 7.45
CA SER A 36 -16.80 30.52 8.64
C SER A 36 -15.98 29.80 9.72
N LYS A 37 -15.63 30.60 10.73
CA LYS A 37 -15.06 30.32 12.07
C LYS A 37 -14.99 28.87 12.55
N ALA A 38 -13.75 28.47 12.86
CA ALA A 38 -13.22 27.98 14.13
C ALA A 38 -14.04 26.97 14.97
N VAL A 39 -13.49 25.76 15.08
CA VAL A 39 -13.43 25.02 16.35
C VAL A 39 -11.97 24.57 16.52
N ASP A 40 -11.31 25.18 17.50
CA ASP A 40 -10.02 24.88 18.13
C ASP A 40 -8.78 24.60 17.26
N GLY A 41 -7.94 25.65 17.13
CA GLY A 41 -6.47 25.49 17.17
C GLY A 41 -5.68 25.45 15.85
N VAL A 42 -6.32 25.48 14.67
CA VAL A 42 -5.59 25.52 13.39
C VAL A 42 -5.56 26.95 12.85
N HIS A 43 -4.41 27.59 12.95
CA HIS A 43 -4.14 28.85 12.25
C HIS A 43 -3.90 28.51 10.77
N CYS A 44 -4.90 28.72 9.93
CA CYS A 44 -4.71 28.69 8.49
C CYS A 44 -3.85 29.91 8.12
N ASP A 45 -2.57 29.69 7.84
CA ASP A 45 -1.67 30.71 7.34
C ASP A 45 -2.29 31.39 6.11
N GLU A 46 -2.50 32.70 6.18
CA GLU A 46 -3.20 33.52 5.17
C GLU A 46 -2.41 33.64 3.84
N ASN A 47 -1.29 32.94 3.71
CA ASN A 47 -0.41 33.00 2.54
C ASN A 47 -0.54 31.81 1.57
N VAL A 48 -1.60 30.98 1.66
CA VAL A 48 -1.86 29.96 0.63
C VAL A 48 -2.38 30.63 -0.63
N VAL A 49 -1.46 31.02 -1.51
CA VAL A 49 -1.77 31.36 -2.90
C VAL A 49 -2.32 30.09 -3.55
N VAL A 50 -3.64 30.04 -3.73
CA VAL A 50 -4.30 29.03 -4.57
C VAL A 50 -3.89 29.35 -6.00
N GLY A 51 -2.88 28.65 -6.51
CA GLY A 51 -2.45 28.76 -7.91
C GLY A 51 -3.61 28.45 -8.85
N GLU A 52 -3.62 29.10 -10.02
CA GLU A 52 -4.63 28.89 -11.05
C GLU A 52 -4.74 27.39 -11.44
N PRO A 53 -5.94 26.90 -11.78
CA PRO A 53 -6.15 25.51 -12.16
C PRO A 53 -5.44 25.24 -13.50
N GLY A 54 -4.22 24.70 -13.45
CA GLY A 54 -3.49 24.37 -14.68
C GLY A 54 -1.99 24.04 -14.61
N GLN A 55 -1.27 24.16 -13.49
CA GLN A 55 0.19 23.95 -13.52
C GLN A 55 0.76 23.35 -12.22
N LEU A 56 0.51 22.06 -11.97
CA LEU A 56 1.46 21.27 -11.18
C LEU A 56 2.18 20.34 -12.15
N GLU A 57 3.38 20.72 -12.56
CA GLU A 57 4.29 19.84 -13.29
C GLU A 57 4.93 18.88 -12.29
N LEU A 58 4.69 17.57 -12.46
CA LEU A 58 5.33 16.54 -11.66
C LEU A 58 6.69 16.20 -12.27
N THR A 59 7.74 16.34 -11.46
CA THR A 59 9.08 15.97 -11.91
C THR A 59 9.23 14.46 -11.88
N ARG A 60 9.65 13.90 -13.02
CA ARG A 60 10.14 12.52 -13.11
C ARG A 60 11.66 12.56 -13.28
N LEU A 61 12.38 11.88 -12.40
CA LEU A 61 13.84 11.73 -12.53
C LEU A 61 14.18 10.92 -13.78
N ASP A 62 15.27 11.28 -14.45
CA ASP A 62 15.79 10.54 -15.60
C ASP A 62 16.72 9.42 -15.11
N GLY A 63 16.41 8.18 -15.50
CA GLY A 63 17.22 7.02 -15.16
C GLY A 63 18.49 6.89 -16.01
N VAL A 64 18.52 7.50 -17.20
CA VAL A 64 19.57 7.33 -18.22
C VAL A 64 19.69 5.86 -18.68
N GLU A 65 20.34 5.00 -17.91
CA GLU A 65 20.49 3.56 -18.15
C GLU A 65 20.75 2.79 -16.85
N GLU A 66 20.56 1.47 -16.87
CA GLU A 66 20.83 0.62 -15.70
C GLU A 66 22.31 0.67 -15.30
N GLY A 67 22.59 0.92 -14.03
CA GLY A 67 23.94 1.09 -13.49
C GLY A 67 24.48 2.52 -13.56
N TYR A 68 23.77 3.47 -14.20
CA TYR A 68 24.16 4.89 -14.19
C TYR A 68 24.21 5.44 -12.76
N VAL A 69 25.29 6.18 -12.44
CA VAL A 69 25.50 6.79 -11.11
C VAL A 69 25.71 8.30 -11.26
N THR A 70 24.99 9.09 -10.46
CA THR A 70 25.16 10.55 -10.39
C THR A 70 25.27 11.03 -8.95
N SER A 71 26.07 12.07 -8.71
CA SER A 71 26.17 12.71 -7.40
C SER A 71 24.94 13.54 -7.09
N LEU A 72 24.45 13.46 -5.85
CA LEU A 72 23.32 14.23 -5.34
C LEU A 72 23.80 15.33 -4.39
N ASP A 73 23.44 16.57 -4.69
CA ASP A 73 23.61 17.71 -3.78
C ASP A 73 22.26 18.06 -3.13
N ILE A 74 21.86 17.24 -2.15
CA ILE A 74 20.57 17.40 -1.43
C ILE A 74 20.76 17.84 0.03
N GLU A 75 21.96 17.68 0.58
CA GLU A 75 22.27 18.01 1.97
C GLU A 75 23.71 18.54 2.11
N PRO A 76 23.90 19.72 2.74
CA PRO A 76 25.23 20.29 2.92
C PRO A 76 26.16 19.33 3.67
N GLY A 77 27.38 19.15 3.14
CA GLY A 77 28.40 18.33 3.79
C GLY A 77 28.23 16.82 3.64
N ARG A 78 27.22 16.34 2.89
CA ARG A 78 27.05 14.93 2.55
C ARG A 78 27.06 14.73 1.04
N SER A 79 27.97 13.89 0.57
CA SER A 79 28.03 13.48 -0.83
C SER A 79 27.27 12.16 -0.99
N LEU A 80 26.02 12.24 -1.44
CA LEU A 80 25.20 11.06 -1.75
C LEU A 80 25.29 10.71 -3.24
N GLN A 81 25.06 9.45 -3.58
CA GLN A 81 25.03 8.97 -4.96
C GLN A 81 23.66 8.35 -5.27
N LEU A 82 23.11 8.70 -6.44
CA LEU A 82 21.92 8.09 -7.00
C LEU A 82 22.36 7.09 -8.07
N LYS A 83 21.98 5.83 -7.91
CA LYS A 83 22.24 4.76 -8.89
C LYS A 83 20.94 4.27 -9.50
N THR A 84 20.86 4.19 -10.82
CA THR A 84 19.73 3.56 -11.51
C THR A 84 19.85 2.05 -11.43
N LEU A 85 18.85 1.38 -10.85
CA LEU A 85 18.82 -0.08 -10.73
C LEU A 85 18.02 -0.74 -11.86
N SER A 86 16.93 -0.12 -12.29
CA SER A 86 16.11 -0.62 -13.40
C SER A 86 15.42 0.52 -14.12
N MET A 87 15.13 0.33 -15.40
CA MET A 87 14.33 1.26 -16.21
C MET A 87 12.86 0.87 -16.32
N LYS A 88 12.51 -0.39 -15.98
CA LYS A 88 11.14 -0.93 -16.08
C LYS A 88 10.84 -1.92 -14.93
N PRO A 89 10.28 -1.47 -13.80
CA PRO A 89 9.96 -0.07 -13.47
C PRO A 89 11.22 0.78 -13.27
N LEU A 90 11.08 2.11 -13.33
CA LEU A 90 12.18 3.02 -13.05
C LEU A 90 12.49 2.99 -11.55
N VAL A 91 13.65 2.43 -11.18
CA VAL A 91 14.06 2.22 -9.79
C VAL A 91 15.44 2.82 -9.56
N PHE A 92 15.60 3.53 -8.46
CA PHE A 92 16.86 4.11 -8.03
C PHE A 92 17.28 3.60 -6.64
N GLU A 93 18.58 3.62 -6.39
CA GLU A 93 19.21 3.35 -5.11
C GLU A 93 19.99 4.57 -4.63
N ILE A 94 19.83 4.91 -3.35
CA ILE A 94 20.65 5.90 -2.64
C ILE A 94 21.09 5.26 -1.33
N VAL A 95 22.33 4.82 -1.28
CA VAL A 95 22.92 4.24 -0.06
C VAL A 95 23.06 5.33 0.99
N ASP A 96 22.80 4.96 2.25
CA ASP A 96 22.86 5.86 3.41
C ASP A 96 21.99 7.12 3.26
N PHE A 97 20.86 7.04 2.55
CA PHE A 97 19.94 8.18 2.43
C PHE A 97 19.52 8.70 3.82
N LEU A 98 19.20 7.79 4.74
CA LEU A 98 19.08 8.09 6.18
C LEU A 98 20.39 7.81 6.89
N THR A 99 20.70 8.63 7.89
CA THR A 99 21.75 8.30 8.87
C THR A 99 21.27 7.24 9.85
N THR A 100 22.21 6.61 10.57
CA THR A 100 21.88 5.64 11.63
C THR A 100 21.02 6.28 12.72
N SER A 101 21.35 7.50 13.17
CA SER A 101 20.56 8.21 14.18
C SER A 101 19.14 8.56 13.71
N GLU A 102 18.98 8.94 12.44
CA GLU A 102 17.64 9.17 11.87
C GLU A 102 16.83 7.87 11.82
N SER A 103 17.47 6.77 11.42
CA SER A 103 16.85 5.44 11.37
C SER A 103 16.40 4.97 12.77
N ASP A 104 17.28 5.09 13.76
CA ASP A 104 16.99 4.75 15.16
C ASP A 104 15.85 5.60 15.73
N HIS A 105 15.81 6.88 15.36
CA HIS A 105 14.72 7.79 15.76
C HIS A 105 13.36 7.33 15.22
N PHE A 106 13.25 6.99 13.94
CA PHE A 106 12.00 6.46 13.37
C PHE A 106 11.58 5.14 14.01
N ILE A 107 12.54 4.26 14.33
CA ILE A 107 12.28 2.99 15.02
C ILE A 107 11.74 3.27 16.43
N ALA A 108 12.36 4.17 17.18
CA ALA A 108 11.92 4.55 18.52
C ALA A 108 10.53 5.17 18.49
N LEU A 109 10.26 6.09 17.56
CA LEU A 109 8.96 6.72 17.38
C LEU A 109 7.88 5.68 17.05
N ALA A 110 8.18 4.74 16.16
CA ALA A 110 7.24 3.67 15.80
C ALA A 110 6.90 2.76 16.98
N ASN A 111 7.89 2.39 17.80
CA ASN A 111 7.66 1.59 19.01
C ASN A 111 6.86 2.36 20.06
N ASN A 112 7.10 3.66 20.22
CA ASN A 112 6.38 4.51 21.18
C ASN A 112 4.91 4.68 20.82
N ILE A 113 4.59 4.82 19.53
CA ILE A 113 3.19 4.91 19.06
C ILE A 113 2.49 3.54 19.18
N GLY A 114 3.25 2.46 18.98
CA GLY A 114 2.76 1.09 19.01
C GLY A 114 2.39 0.60 17.61
N LEU A 115 3.11 -0.42 17.14
CA LEU A 115 2.84 -1.03 15.84
C LEU A 115 1.59 -1.91 15.92
N GLN A 116 0.88 -1.99 14.79
CA GLN A 116 -0.31 -2.82 14.62
C GLN A 116 -0.10 -3.79 13.46
N THR A 117 -0.79 -4.93 13.48
CA THR A 117 -0.74 -5.87 12.35
C THR A 117 -1.16 -5.18 11.05
N SER A 118 -0.28 -5.27 10.05
CA SER A 118 -0.53 -4.74 8.72
C SER A 118 -1.75 -5.41 8.08
N LYS A 119 -2.50 -4.63 7.29
CA LYS A 119 -3.68 -5.09 6.57
C LYS A 119 -3.55 -4.77 5.09
N THR A 120 -4.05 -5.66 4.26
CA THR A 120 -4.09 -5.50 2.80
C THR A 120 -5.44 -4.91 2.36
N HIS A 121 -5.59 -4.62 1.07
CA HIS A 121 -6.89 -4.22 0.53
C HIS A 121 -7.83 -5.44 0.39
N SER A 122 -7.28 -6.62 0.10
CA SER A 122 -8.00 -7.91 0.00
C SER A 122 -8.58 -8.35 1.35
N ASP A 123 -7.91 -8.06 2.47
CA ASP A 123 -8.45 -8.25 3.84
C ASP A 123 -9.83 -7.60 4.06
N ARG A 124 -10.22 -6.63 3.21
CA ARG A 124 -11.47 -5.84 3.31
C ARG A 124 -12.58 -6.29 2.35
N ALA A 125 -12.32 -7.26 1.47
CA ALA A 125 -13.32 -7.75 0.51
C ALA A 125 -14.37 -8.65 1.19
N ASN A 126 -15.60 -8.66 0.63
CA ASN A 126 -16.72 -9.41 1.18
C ASN A 126 -16.50 -10.93 1.02
N LYS A 127 -16.32 -11.63 2.15
CA LYS A 127 -15.83 -13.03 2.23
C LYS A 127 -16.86 -14.11 1.90
N ASN A 128 -18.04 -13.73 1.44
CA ASN A 128 -19.18 -14.64 1.28
C ASN A 128 -19.42 -15.10 -0.16
N SER A 129 -18.58 -14.69 -1.12
CA SER A 129 -18.71 -15.07 -2.53
C SER A 129 -17.38 -15.52 -3.09
N PHE A 130 -17.37 -16.71 -3.70
CA PHE A 130 -16.22 -17.31 -4.35
C PHE A 130 -16.50 -17.35 -5.85
N THR A 131 -15.51 -17.02 -6.66
CA THR A 131 -15.55 -17.30 -8.09
C THR A 131 -14.70 -18.53 -8.32
N LEU A 132 -15.30 -19.65 -8.73
CA LEU A 132 -14.58 -20.87 -9.03
C LEU A 132 -13.80 -20.69 -10.34
N PHE A 133 -12.53 -21.09 -10.34
CA PHE A 133 -11.64 -21.00 -11.50
C PHE A 133 -11.41 -22.39 -12.10
N ASP A 134 -12.30 -22.82 -12.99
CA ASP A 134 -12.08 -23.98 -13.89
C ASP A 134 -11.33 -23.45 -15.13
N GLN A 135 -10.01 -23.63 -15.16
CA GLN A 135 -9.14 -23.06 -16.20
C GLN A 135 -9.15 -23.89 -17.47
N ASP A 136 -9.21 -25.21 -17.36
CA ASP A 136 -9.18 -26.11 -18.50
C ASP A 136 -10.59 -26.44 -19.05
N GLY A 137 -11.64 -26.04 -18.33
CA GLY A 137 -13.04 -26.21 -18.73
C GLY A 137 -13.54 -27.64 -18.59
N ASN A 138 -12.84 -28.50 -17.84
CA ASN A 138 -13.17 -29.92 -17.69
C ASN A 138 -14.36 -30.15 -16.74
N ARG A 139 -14.89 -29.09 -16.10
CA ARG A 139 -15.98 -29.10 -15.11
C ARG A 139 -15.62 -29.82 -13.81
N ARG A 140 -14.34 -29.91 -13.48
CA ARG A 140 -13.77 -30.38 -12.22
C ARG A 140 -12.80 -29.31 -11.73
N LEU A 141 -12.56 -29.25 -10.43
CA LEU A 141 -11.57 -28.34 -9.86
C LEU A 141 -10.40 -29.17 -9.34
N SER A 142 -9.31 -29.14 -10.10
CA SER A 142 -8.02 -29.66 -9.66
C SER A 142 -7.50 -28.89 -8.43
N LEU A 143 -6.47 -29.44 -7.76
CA LEU A 143 -5.81 -28.76 -6.65
C LEU A 143 -5.26 -27.38 -7.04
N ASP A 144 -4.75 -27.23 -8.26
CA ASP A 144 -4.19 -25.95 -8.74
C ASP A 144 -5.30 -24.93 -9.02
N GLU A 145 -6.43 -25.37 -9.57
CA GLU A 145 -7.62 -24.53 -9.80
C GLU A 145 -8.28 -24.10 -8.49
N MET A 146 -8.35 -24.99 -7.51
CA MET A 146 -8.81 -24.66 -6.16
C MET A 146 -7.85 -23.67 -5.49
N LYS A 147 -6.54 -23.86 -5.64
CA LYS A 147 -5.54 -22.92 -5.13
C LYS A 147 -5.76 -21.53 -5.69
N LEU A 148 -5.91 -21.40 -7.01
CA LEU A 148 -6.20 -20.12 -7.68
C LEU A 148 -7.54 -19.52 -7.24
N THR A 149 -8.56 -20.36 -7.06
CA THR A 149 -9.87 -19.96 -6.54
C THR A 149 -9.76 -19.31 -5.16
N ILE A 150 -8.98 -19.92 -4.26
CA ILE A 150 -8.75 -19.44 -2.91
C ILE A 150 -7.90 -18.15 -2.94
N GLU A 151 -6.77 -18.14 -3.64
CA GLU A 151 -5.85 -16.99 -3.71
C GLU A 151 -6.51 -15.75 -4.34
N ASN A 152 -7.42 -15.92 -5.29
CA ASN A 152 -8.18 -14.81 -5.89
C ASN A 152 -9.30 -14.28 -5.00
N SER A 153 -9.84 -15.11 -4.11
CA SER A 153 -11.00 -14.75 -3.28
C SER A 153 -10.60 -14.35 -1.85
N PHE A 154 -9.47 -14.85 -1.35
CA PHE A 154 -8.98 -14.68 0.01
C PHE A 154 -7.51 -14.26 0.00
N ASP A 155 -7.13 -13.45 0.98
CA ASP A 155 -5.75 -13.04 1.19
C ASP A 155 -4.90 -14.14 1.85
N VAL A 156 -4.90 -15.35 1.27
CA VAL A 156 -4.25 -16.54 1.81
C VAL A 156 -3.62 -17.41 0.71
N TYR A 157 -2.44 -17.94 0.99
CA TYR A 157 -1.62 -18.75 0.09
C TYR A 157 -1.43 -20.12 0.73
N LEU A 158 -2.15 -21.10 0.19
CA LEU A 158 -2.13 -22.48 0.66
C LEU A 158 -1.29 -23.34 -0.28
N ASP A 159 -0.62 -24.34 0.29
CA ASP A 159 0.03 -25.39 -0.49
C ASP A 159 -0.96 -26.56 -0.75
N HIS A 160 -0.55 -27.54 -1.56
CA HIS A 160 -1.41 -28.69 -1.86
C HIS A 160 -1.75 -29.53 -0.62
N GLU A 161 -0.91 -29.55 0.42
CA GLU A 161 -1.20 -30.28 1.65
C GLU A 161 -2.29 -29.59 2.47
N ASP A 162 -2.23 -28.26 2.55
CA ASP A 162 -3.29 -27.44 3.16
C ASP A 162 -4.64 -27.64 2.47
N ILE A 163 -4.66 -27.69 1.12
CA ILE A 163 -5.89 -27.87 0.34
C ILE A 163 -6.46 -29.27 0.54
N ARG A 164 -5.64 -30.33 0.48
CA ARG A 164 -6.10 -31.69 0.78
C ARG A 164 -6.67 -31.80 2.19
N LYS A 165 -6.01 -31.15 3.16
CA LYS A 165 -6.52 -31.09 4.53
C LYS A 165 -7.86 -30.37 4.62
N MET A 166 -8.04 -29.28 3.90
CA MET A 166 -9.33 -28.61 3.80
C MET A 166 -10.40 -29.54 3.22
N TYR A 167 -10.09 -30.28 2.16
CA TYR A 167 -11.03 -31.24 1.56
C TYR A 167 -11.46 -32.31 2.55
N THR A 168 -10.53 -32.84 3.34
CA THR A 168 -10.84 -33.82 4.40
C THR A 168 -11.63 -33.20 5.55
N ASP A 169 -11.22 -32.02 6.03
CA ASP A 169 -11.84 -31.36 7.19
C ASP A 169 -13.28 -30.89 6.88
N LEU A 170 -13.58 -30.58 5.61
CA LEU A 170 -14.89 -30.10 5.14
C LEU A 170 -15.70 -31.15 4.37
N ASP A 171 -15.22 -32.40 4.28
CA ASP A 171 -15.84 -33.50 3.50
C ASP A 171 -16.16 -33.11 2.04
N MET A 172 -15.24 -32.40 1.39
CA MET A 172 -15.43 -31.90 0.03
C MET A 172 -15.12 -32.94 -1.06
N ASP A 173 -14.10 -33.78 -0.84
CA ASP A 173 -13.58 -34.75 -1.81
C ASP A 173 -13.93 -36.17 -1.33
N GLN A 174 -15.07 -36.70 -1.81
CA GLN A 174 -15.64 -37.93 -1.25
C GLN A 174 -15.08 -39.20 -1.88
N ASP A 175 -14.67 -39.12 -3.15
CA ASP A 175 -14.02 -40.23 -3.84
C ASP A 175 -12.48 -40.19 -3.71
N HIS A 176 -11.94 -39.13 -3.11
CA HIS A 176 -10.53 -38.95 -2.78
C HIS A 176 -9.63 -38.91 -4.02
N ASP A 177 -10.14 -38.40 -5.14
CA ASP A 177 -9.39 -38.25 -6.38
C ASP A 177 -8.61 -36.92 -6.47
N ASN A 178 -8.79 -36.01 -5.50
CA ASN A 178 -8.26 -34.65 -5.44
C ASN A 178 -8.83 -33.68 -6.49
N GLU A 179 -9.93 -34.04 -7.15
CA GLU A 179 -10.64 -33.21 -8.13
C GLU A 179 -12.08 -32.98 -7.67
N ILE A 180 -12.45 -31.72 -7.40
CA ILE A 180 -13.80 -31.44 -6.91
C ILE A 180 -14.78 -31.34 -8.09
N THR A 181 -15.76 -32.24 -8.12
CA THR A 181 -16.84 -32.22 -9.11
C THR A 181 -17.95 -31.22 -8.75
N PRO A 182 -18.86 -30.88 -9.68
CA PRO A 182 -19.99 -29.99 -9.40
C PRO A 182 -20.97 -30.54 -8.36
N ASP A 183 -21.05 -31.87 -8.22
CA ASP A 183 -21.91 -32.53 -7.23
C ASP A 183 -21.28 -32.51 -5.83
N GLU A 184 -19.96 -32.50 -5.76
CA GLU A 184 -19.19 -32.40 -4.53
C GLU A 184 -19.16 -30.98 -3.98
N ILE A 185 -18.87 -29.98 -4.83
CA ILE A 185 -18.82 -28.57 -4.39
C ILE A 185 -20.17 -28.07 -3.85
N GLN A 186 -21.30 -28.60 -4.34
CA GLN A 186 -22.63 -28.23 -3.86
C GLN A 186 -22.91 -28.65 -2.42
N LYS A 187 -22.16 -29.62 -1.88
CA LYS A 187 -22.34 -30.12 -0.50
C LYS A 187 -21.72 -29.20 0.54
N THR A 188 -20.76 -28.38 0.15
CA THR A 188 -20.08 -27.43 1.04
C THR A 188 -20.48 -26.01 0.69
N SER A 189 -20.98 -25.25 1.66
CA SER A 189 -21.36 -23.87 1.37
C SER A 189 -20.11 -22.99 1.24
N PRO A 190 -20.18 -21.92 0.42
CA PRO A 190 -19.16 -20.88 0.40
C PRO A 190 -18.84 -20.32 1.80
N ALA A 191 -19.84 -20.24 2.69
CA ALA A 191 -19.65 -19.75 4.04
C ALA A 191 -18.75 -20.67 4.87
N ASP A 192 -18.92 -21.99 4.76
CA ASP A 192 -18.12 -22.98 5.50
C ASP A 192 -16.64 -22.94 5.07
N MET A 193 -16.40 -22.85 3.75
CA MET A 193 -15.05 -22.63 3.22
C MET A 193 -14.46 -21.30 3.73
N GLY A 194 -15.25 -20.23 3.72
CA GLY A 194 -14.82 -18.92 4.20
C GLY A 194 -14.44 -18.92 5.67
N GLU A 195 -15.23 -19.59 6.52
CA GLU A 195 -14.95 -19.74 7.95
C GLU A 195 -13.68 -20.58 8.18
N TYR A 196 -13.53 -21.69 7.46
CA TYR A 196 -12.33 -22.53 7.53
C TYR A 196 -11.06 -21.74 7.20
N LEU A 197 -11.07 -21.03 6.08
CA LEU A 197 -9.95 -20.20 5.64
C LEU A 197 -9.66 -19.07 6.64
N GLN A 198 -10.69 -18.44 7.21
CA GLN A 198 -10.51 -17.42 8.24
C GLN A 198 -9.83 -17.97 9.49
N LYS A 199 -10.24 -19.16 9.95
CA LYS A 199 -9.62 -19.83 11.09
C LYS A 199 -8.15 -20.17 10.80
N LYS A 200 -7.85 -20.66 9.59
CA LYS A 200 -6.47 -20.94 9.15
C LYS A 200 -5.61 -19.68 9.13
N MET A 201 -6.13 -18.56 8.62
CA MET A 201 -5.41 -17.28 8.60
C MET A 201 -5.11 -16.72 10.00
N ILE A 202 -5.91 -17.04 11.00
CA ILE A 202 -5.63 -16.67 12.40
C ILE A 202 -4.58 -17.59 13.01
N GLN A 203 -4.64 -18.89 12.70
CA GLN A 203 -3.70 -19.89 13.20
C GLN A 203 -2.31 -19.77 12.57
N TYR A 204 -2.25 -19.47 11.27
CA TYR A 204 -1.04 -19.39 10.45
C TYR A 204 -1.00 -18.05 9.72
N PRO A 205 -0.71 -16.94 10.43
CA PRO A 205 -0.70 -15.61 9.82
C PRO A 205 0.38 -15.46 8.74
N GLU A 206 1.41 -16.32 8.72
CA GLU A 206 2.42 -16.37 7.66
C GLU A 206 1.88 -16.90 6.32
N LYS A 207 0.67 -17.45 6.28
CA LYS A 207 0.03 -17.88 5.03
C LYS A 207 -0.70 -16.73 4.34
N LYS A 208 -0.81 -15.56 4.96
CA LYS A 208 -1.42 -14.37 4.32
C LYS A 208 -0.50 -13.79 3.24
N SER A 209 -1.00 -12.91 2.37
CA SER A 209 -0.10 -12.19 1.44
C SER A 209 0.87 -11.25 2.16
N ARG A 210 0.48 -10.74 3.33
CA ARG A 210 1.25 -9.81 4.14
C ARG A 210 1.29 -10.26 5.59
N PHE A 211 2.50 -10.46 6.09
CA PHE A 211 2.75 -10.70 7.50
C PHE A 211 3.80 -9.71 8.02
N SER A 212 3.31 -8.59 8.53
CA SER A 212 4.14 -7.53 9.10
C SER A 212 3.37 -6.73 10.15
N GLU A 213 4.10 -5.94 10.93
CA GLU A 213 3.55 -4.91 11.80
C GLU A 213 3.87 -3.54 11.19
N GLN A 214 3.00 -2.55 11.37
CA GLN A 214 3.20 -1.22 10.83
C GLN A 214 2.63 -0.12 11.73
N VAL A 215 3.13 1.08 11.51
CA VAL A 215 2.54 2.32 12.02
C VAL A 215 2.68 3.40 10.94
N TRP A 216 1.73 4.32 10.92
CA TRP A 216 1.75 5.48 10.04
C TRP A 216 2.18 6.70 10.84
N LEU A 217 3.29 7.31 10.45
CA LEU A 217 3.72 8.61 10.92
C LEU A 217 3.04 9.65 10.02
N ARG A 218 2.04 10.32 10.57
CA ARG A 218 1.23 11.30 9.84
C ARG A 218 1.91 12.68 9.81
N PRO A 219 1.50 13.55 8.90
CA PRO A 219 1.99 14.93 8.83
C PRO A 219 1.86 15.75 10.12
N ASP A 220 1.04 15.33 11.09
CA ASP A 220 0.92 15.94 12.42
C ASP A 220 2.18 15.80 13.29
N PHE A 221 3.12 14.93 12.90
CA PHE A 221 4.51 14.94 13.40
C PHE A 221 5.34 16.14 12.88
N SER A 222 4.71 17.17 12.31
CA SER A 222 5.37 18.35 11.74
C SER A 222 6.25 19.14 12.70
N THR A 223 6.29 18.84 14.00
CA THR A 223 7.21 19.46 14.98
C THR A 223 8.49 18.66 15.19
N ASP A 224 8.58 17.43 14.69
CA ASP A 224 9.77 16.58 14.80
C ASP A 224 10.84 17.02 13.80
N GLU A 225 11.99 17.49 14.30
CA GLU A 225 13.06 18.04 13.46
C GLU A 225 13.64 17.00 12.50
N VAL A 226 13.79 15.74 12.95
CA VAL A 226 14.31 14.64 12.13
C VAL A 226 13.36 14.36 10.97
N PHE A 227 12.05 14.27 11.26
CA PHE A 227 11.01 14.08 10.26
C PHE A 227 11.02 15.18 9.20
N GLN A 228 11.09 16.45 9.63
CA GLN A 228 11.16 17.60 8.72
C GLN A 228 12.40 17.58 7.83
N HIS A 229 13.58 17.28 8.39
CA HIS A 229 14.82 17.20 7.62
C HIS A 229 14.77 16.11 6.54
N VAL A 230 14.20 14.96 6.88
CA VAL A 230 14.01 13.87 5.91
C VAL A 230 13.00 14.26 4.82
N GLN A 231 11.90 14.92 5.17
CA GLN A 231 10.95 15.44 4.18
C GLN A 231 11.61 16.46 3.22
N LEU A 232 12.42 17.38 3.75
CA LEU A 232 13.19 18.32 2.92
C LEU A 232 14.17 17.61 1.99
N ARG A 233 14.84 16.55 2.47
CA ARG A 233 15.75 15.72 1.66
C ARG A 233 14.98 15.00 0.53
N VAL A 234 13.81 14.44 0.83
CA VAL A 234 12.91 13.81 -0.18
C VAL A 234 12.38 14.84 -1.18
N GLN A 235 12.02 16.04 -0.72
CA GLN A 235 11.57 17.13 -1.60
C GLN A 235 12.67 17.53 -2.59
N LYS A 236 13.91 17.75 -2.12
CA LYS A 236 15.03 18.11 -2.98
C LYS A 236 15.38 16.99 -3.98
N LEU A 237 15.31 15.73 -3.55
CA LEU A 237 15.54 14.58 -4.41
C LEU A 237 14.49 14.49 -5.53
N THR A 238 13.22 14.56 -5.16
CA THR A 238 12.11 14.28 -6.08
C THR A 238 11.69 15.51 -6.88
N LYS A 239 12.07 16.71 -6.42
CA LYS A 239 11.69 18.00 -6.99
C LYS A 239 10.17 18.19 -7.08
N LEU A 240 9.44 17.50 -6.20
CA LEU A 240 8.00 17.67 -6.08
C LEU A 240 7.68 18.89 -5.19
N PRO A 241 6.52 19.53 -5.38
CA PRO A 241 6.06 20.60 -4.51
C PRO A 241 6.02 20.19 -3.03
N GLU A 242 6.45 21.09 -2.17
CA GLU A 242 6.49 20.89 -0.72
C GLU A 242 5.14 20.47 -0.15
N THR A 243 4.05 21.00 -0.71
CA THR A 243 2.67 20.70 -0.31
C THR A 243 2.31 19.23 -0.50
N LEU A 244 2.88 18.55 -1.50
CA LEU A 244 2.69 17.11 -1.70
C LEU A 244 3.48 16.32 -0.66
N ILE A 245 4.76 16.63 -0.51
CA ILE A 245 5.66 15.93 0.44
C ILE A 245 5.15 16.05 1.88
N LYS A 246 4.71 17.25 2.29
CA LYS A 246 4.18 17.50 3.63
C LYS A 246 2.85 16.78 3.89
N ARG A 247 2.07 16.46 2.85
CA ARG A 247 0.80 15.72 2.99
C ARG A 247 0.99 14.21 2.89
N SER A 248 2.15 13.74 2.43
CA SER A 248 2.47 12.32 2.35
C SER A 248 2.64 11.71 3.75
N HIS A 249 2.22 10.45 3.89
CA HIS A 249 2.42 9.68 5.11
C HIS A 249 3.72 8.88 5.03
N VAL A 250 4.42 8.76 6.16
CA VAL A 250 5.55 7.84 6.28
C VAL A 250 5.07 6.56 6.96
N GLN A 251 5.27 5.42 6.30
CA GLN A 251 4.95 4.12 6.88
C GLN A 251 6.22 3.48 7.43
N VAL A 252 6.22 3.16 8.73
CA VAL A 252 7.27 2.32 9.32
C VAL A 252 6.74 0.90 9.41
N VAL A 253 7.46 -0.05 8.82
CA VAL A 253 7.07 -1.46 8.73
C VAL A 253 8.13 -2.33 9.39
N LYS A 254 7.69 -3.27 10.22
CA LYS A 254 8.52 -4.25 10.90
C LYS A 254 8.15 -5.65 10.42
N TYR A 255 9.14 -6.35 9.85
CA TYR A 255 9.03 -7.77 9.49
C TYR A 255 9.66 -8.62 10.60
N GLY A 256 8.85 -9.45 11.24
CA GLY A 256 9.30 -10.42 12.24
C GLY A 256 9.79 -11.73 11.62
N LEU A 257 9.92 -12.77 12.45
CA LEU A 257 10.18 -14.12 11.96
C LEU A 257 9.06 -14.57 10.99
N LYS A 258 9.44 -15.09 9.81
CA LYS A 258 8.52 -15.39 8.68
C LYS A 258 7.79 -14.17 8.09
N GLY A 259 8.14 -12.96 8.52
CA GLY A 259 7.54 -11.74 8.01
C GLY A 259 7.85 -11.55 6.53
N HIS A 260 6.83 -11.23 5.75
CA HIS A 260 6.93 -11.06 4.31
C HIS A 260 5.80 -10.17 3.79
N TYR A 261 5.92 -9.76 2.54
CA TYR A 261 4.84 -9.16 1.77
C TYR A 261 4.99 -9.60 0.32
N ASN A 262 4.00 -10.33 -0.19
CA ASN A 262 4.01 -10.83 -1.56
C ASN A 262 4.04 -9.67 -2.57
N ALA A 263 4.57 -9.96 -3.76
CA ALA A 263 4.69 -8.96 -4.82
C ALA A 263 3.32 -8.38 -5.18
N HIS A 264 3.23 -7.06 -5.23
CA HIS A 264 2.02 -6.32 -5.56
C HIS A 264 2.40 -4.97 -6.18
N LEU A 265 1.41 -4.30 -6.77
CA LEU A 265 1.55 -2.91 -7.19
C LEU A 265 1.03 -2.00 -6.07
N ASP A 266 1.75 -0.92 -5.81
CA ASP A 266 1.37 0.08 -4.80
C ASP A 266 0.26 1.02 -5.26
N SER A 267 -0.18 0.88 -6.51
CA SER A 267 -1.20 1.73 -7.14
C SER A 267 -2.09 0.90 -8.03
N THR A 268 -3.35 1.30 -8.12
CA THR A 268 -4.32 0.66 -9.01
C THR A 268 -4.16 1.16 -10.45
N PRO A 269 -4.54 0.35 -11.46
CA PRO A 269 -4.60 0.81 -12.84
C PRO A 269 -5.42 2.09 -12.99
N LEU A 270 -5.01 2.96 -13.91
CA LEU A 270 -5.68 4.23 -14.13
C LEU A 270 -7.13 4.01 -14.59
N ASN A 271 -8.07 4.55 -13.81
CA ASN A 271 -9.48 4.65 -14.19
C ASN A 271 -9.96 6.06 -13.88
N THR A 272 -10.20 6.86 -14.94
CA THR A 272 -10.59 8.27 -14.84
C THR A 272 -11.98 8.47 -14.22
N LYS A 273 -12.80 7.42 -14.14
CA LYS A 273 -14.13 7.46 -13.53
C LYS A 273 -14.12 7.28 -12.01
N VAL A 274 -12.99 6.87 -11.44
CA VAL A 274 -12.86 6.58 -10.01
C VAL A 274 -11.85 7.55 -9.39
N PRO A 275 -12.26 8.37 -8.40
CA PRO A 275 -11.37 9.33 -7.78
C PRO A 275 -10.31 8.62 -6.92
N CYS A 276 -9.22 9.31 -6.64
CA CYS A 276 -8.20 8.80 -5.73
C CYS A 276 -8.68 8.78 -4.29
N CYS A 277 -8.24 7.76 -3.55
CA CYS A 277 -8.51 7.69 -2.13
C CYS A 277 -7.74 8.79 -1.41
N THR A 278 -8.45 9.66 -0.71
CA THR A 278 -7.90 10.60 0.26
C THR A 278 -8.15 10.06 1.66
N GLU A 279 -7.53 10.64 2.69
CA GLU A 279 -7.81 10.27 4.08
C GLU A 279 -9.32 10.31 4.42
N THR A 280 -10.09 11.21 3.79
CA THR A 280 -11.52 11.38 4.02
C THR A 280 -12.41 10.48 3.16
N THR A 281 -11.95 10.04 1.97
CA THR A 281 -12.75 9.21 1.05
C THR A 281 -12.44 7.72 1.13
N ARG A 282 -11.31 7.32 1.75
CA ARG A 282 -10.88 5.92 1.89
C ARG A 282 -11.93 5.01 2.56
N TRP A 283 -12.88 5.58 3.31
CA TRP A 283 -13.93 4.84 4.04
C TRP A 283 -15.29 4.83 3.34
N LYS A 284 -15.45 5.56 2.23
CA LYS A 284 -16.75 5.72 1.54
C LYS A 284 -16.96 4.77 0.35
N GLY A 285 -16.01 3.87 0.08
CA GLY A 285 -16.20 2.71 -0.78
C GLY A 285 -16.10 2.92 -2.30
N ASN A 286 -15.87 4.15 -2.79
CA ASN A 286 -15.70 4.44 -4.22
C ASN A 286 -14.47 5.32 -4.48
N CYS A 287 -13.29 4.77 -4.26
CA CYS A 287 -12.03 5.42 -4.62
C CYS A 287 -10.98 4.37 -5.00
N ARG A 288 -9.97 4.78 -5.75
CA ARG A 288 -8.87 3.92 -6.21
C ARG A 288 -7.59 4.28 -5.45
N ILE A 289 -6.72 3.29 -5.24
CA ILE A 289 -5.40 3.57 -4.66
C ILE A 289 -4.60 4.28 -5.73
N CYS A 290 -4.30 5.51 -5.37
CA CYS A 290 -3.34 6.34 -5.99
C CYS A 290 -2.43 6.88 -4.85
#